data_AF-A0AAN6JV31-F1
#
_entry.id   AF-A0AAN6JV31-F1
#
_cell.length_a   1.000
_cell.length_b   1.000
_cell.length_c   1.000
_cell.angle_alpha   90.00
_cell.angle_beta   90.00
_cell.angle_gamma   90.00
#
_symmetry.space_group_name_H-M   'P 1'
#
loop_
_entity.id
_entity.type
_entity.pdbx_description
1 polymer ?
#
loop_
_entity_poly.entity_id
_entity_poly.type
_entity_poly.pdbx_seq_one_letter_code
_entity_poly.pdbx_strand_id
1 'polypeptide(L)'
;MPDNPGTPSRESRLDGNLDLTLLNSSPPDGTELREANTVLSRAVGGNATIETPVKRYISRATLALEKTVSENTLLRKENTEQRKLLET
;
A
#
# COMPACT_ATOMS: atom_id res chain seq x y z
N MET A 1 27.76 34.99 30.42
CA MET A 1 27.41 33.95 29.45
C MET A 1 25.91 34.03 29.25
N PRO A 2 25.39 34.42 28.07
CA PRO A 2 23.96 34.56 27.87
C PRO A 2 23.31 33.20 27.59
N ASP A 3 22.06 33.07 28.04
CA ASP A 3 21.21 31.89 27.91
C ASP A 3 20.96 31.52 26.43
N ASN A 4 21.12 30.24 26.12
CA ASN A 4 20.79 29.66 24.82
C ASN A 4 19.25 29.45 24.76
N PRO A 5 18.51 30.07 23.83
CA PRO A 5 17.08 29.84 23.70
C PRO A 5 16.87 28.44 23.12
N GLY A 6 16.32 27.55 23.95
CA GLY A 6 15.94 26.20 23.54
C GLY A 6 15.04 26.27 22.31
N THR A 7 15.49 25.64 21.22
CA THR A 7 14.66 25.29 20.07
C THR A 7 13.40 24.58 20.57
N PRO A 8 12.18 25.02 20.21
CA PRO A 8 10.99 24.28 20.59
C PRO A 8 11.00 22.95 19.83
N SER A 9 11.08 21.83 20.56
CA SER A 9 10.92 20.49 20.01
C SER A 9 9.64 20.43 19.20
N ARG A 10 9.78 20.30 17.88
CA ARG A 10 8.69 20.12 16.91
C ARG A 10 8.10 18.71 16.96
N GLU A 11 8.22 18.02 18.10
CA GLU A 11 7.82 16.63 18.27
C GLU A 11 6.41 16.49 18.84
N SER A 12 5.79 17.57 19.29
CA SER A 12 4.50 17.54 20.01
C SER A 12 3.36 18.15 19.21
N ARG A 13 3.14 17.68 17.97
CA ARG A 13 1.95 18.08 17.17
C ARG A 13 1.37 16.99 16.27
N LEU A 14 1.61 15.72 16.62
CA LEU A 14 0.91 14.58 16.03
C LEU A 14 0.00 13.92 17.07
N ASP A 15 -0.65 14.71 17.92
CA ASP A 15 -1.70 14.26 18.86
C ASP A 15 -3.05 14.12 18.13
N GLY A 16 -3.03 13.37 17.05
CA GLY A 16 -4.20 12.74 16.47
C GLY A 16 -3.75 11.35 16.15
N ASN A 17 -4.11 10.38 16.99
CA ASN A 17 -3.80 8.95 16.88
C ASN A 17 -3.92 8.51 15.42
N LEU A 18 -2.82 8.58 14.67
CA LEU A 18 -2.81 8.29 13.25
C LEU A 18 -2.99 6.79 13.16
N ASP A 19 -4.09 6.36 12.54
CA ASP A 19 -4.36 4.95 12.40
C ASP A 19 -3.35 4.33 11.41
N LEU A 20 -2.29 3.76 11.98
CA LEU A 20 -1.24 3.06 11.25
C LEU A 20 -1.59 1.57 11.04
N THR A 21 -2.79 1.12 11.38
CA THR A 21 -3.17 -0.30 11.24
C THR A 21 -3.04 -0.77 9.79
N LEU A 22 -3.39 0.07 8.82
CA LEU A 22 -3.21 -0.19 7.38
C LEU A 22 -1.74 -0.22 6.96
N LEU A 23 -0.86 0.51 7.64
CA LEU A 23 0.57 0.50 7.36
C LEU A 23 1.25 -0.75 7.94
N ASN A 24 0.73 -1.24 9.06
CA ASN A 24 1.23 -2.39 9.79
C ASN A 24 0.56 -3.71 9.38
N SER A 25 -0.46 -3.67 8.53
CA SER A 25 -1.15 -4.88 8.07
C SER A 25 -0.28 -5.68 7.10
N SER A 26 -0.46 -7.00 7.11
CA SER A 26 0.06 -7.86 6.06
C SER A 26 -0.43 -7.36 4.68
N PRO A 27 0.39 -7.49 3.62
CA PRO A 27 -0.08 -7.22 2.27
C PRO A 27 -1.32 -8.09 1.96
N PRO A 28 -2.32 -7.56 1.24
CA PRO A 28 -3.49 -8.34 0.85
C PRO A 28 -3.05 -9.55 0.04
N ASP A 29 -3.76 -10.66 0.22
CA ASP A 29 -3.58 -11.82 -0.66
C ASP A 29 -4.03 -11.46 -2.10
N GLY A 30 -3.55 -12.22 -3.09
CA GLY A 30 -3.90 -11.99 -4.49
C GLY A 30 -5.40 -12.07 -4.80
N THR A 31 -6.17 -12.77 -3.96
CA THR A 31 -7.64 -12.88 -4.04
C THR A 31 -8.29 -11.62 -3.48
N GLU A 32 -7.97 -11.24 -2.24
CA GLU A 32 -8.44 -10.02 -1.59
C GLU A 32 -8.17 -8.76 -2.46
N LEU A 33 -6.95 -8.67 -3.02
CA LEU A 33 -6.58 -7.55 -3.90
C LEU A 33 -7.44 -7.50 -5.17
N ARG A 34 -7.69 -8.65 -5.80
CA ARG A 34 -8.47 -8.74 -7.04
C ARG A 34 -9.93 -8.38 -6.80
N GLU A 35 -10.49 -8.79 -5.66
CA GLU A 35 -11.83 -8.42 -5.25
C GLU A 35 -11.94 -6.91 -5.00
N ALA A 36 -11.02 -6.34 -4.22
CA ALA A 36 -10.97 -4.90 -3.94
C ALA A 36 -10.86 -4.08 -5.24
N ASN A 37 -10.00 -4.50 -6.16
CA ASN A 37 -9.82 -3.86 -7.45
C ASN A 37 -11.04 -3.97 -8.38
N THR A 38 -11.78 -5.08 -8.30
CA THR A 38 -13.04 -5.26 -9.02
C THR A 38 -14.10 -4.29 -8.50
N VAL A 39 -14.22 -4.14 -7.18
CA VAL A 39 -15.14 -3.18 -6.56
C VAL A 39 -14.77 -1.75 -6.93
N LEU A 40 -13.48 -1.39 -6.83
CA LEU A 40 -12.97 -0.07 -7.20
C LEU A 40 -13.25 0.26 -8.68
N SER A 41 -12.95 -0.68 -9.57
CA SER A 41 -13.15 -0.49 -11.02
C SER A 41 -14.61 -0.25 -11.37
N ARG A 42 -15.54 -0.96 -10.71
CA ARG A 42 -16.99 -0.75 -10.87
C ARG A 42 -17.42 0.63 -10.36
N ALA A 43 -16.95 1.02 -9.17
CA ALA A 43 -17.27 2.32 -8.59
C ALA A 43 -16.77 3.49 -9.46
N VAL A 44 -15.56 3.36 -10.02
CA VAL A 44 -14.96 4.39 -10.88
C VAL A 44 -15.59 4.41 -12.27
N GLY A 45 -15.88 3.24 -12.85
CA GLY A 45 -16.50 3.13 -14.17
C GLY A 45 -17.88 3.79 -14.23
N GLY A 46 -18.72 3.53 -13.21
CA GLY A 46 -20.08 4.05 -13.13
C GLY A 46 -20.20 5.51 -12.69
N ASN A 47 -19.12 6.13 -12.22
CA ASN A 47 -19.18 7.49 -11.69
C ASN A 47 -19.01 8.56 -12.79
N ALA A 48 -20.07 9.32 -13.07
CA ALA A 48 -20.06 10.40 -14.06
C ALA A 48 -19.29 11.67 -13.61
N THR A 49 -19.00 11.83 -12.31
CA THR A 49 -18.29 12.99 -11.77
C THR A 49 -16.77 12.86 -11.84
N ILE A 50 -16.26 11.64 -12.00
CA ILE A 50 -14.82 11.40 -12.15
C ILE A 50 -14.42 11.66 -13.60
N GLU A 51 -13.49 12.58 -13.82
CA GLU A 51 -12.97 12.85 -15.15
C GLU A 51 -12.21 11.65 -15.74
N THR A 52 -12.29 11.49 -17.06
CA THR A 52 -11.67 10.37 -17.79
C THR A 52 -10.17 10.18 -17.52
N PRO A 53 -9.33 11.24 -17.40
CA PRO A 53 -7.92 11.07 -17.05
C PRO A 53 -7.73 10.41 -15.68
N VAL A 54 -8.54 10.79 -14.69
CA VAL A 54 -8.50 10.23 -13.34
C VAL A 54 -8.94 8.76 -13.37
N LYS A 55 -10.01 8.43 -14.10
CA LYS A 55 -10.43 7.03 -14.30
C LYS A 55 -9.29 6.18 -14.88
N ARG A 56 -8.63 6.68 -15.93
CA ARG A 56 -7.51 5.99 -16.58
C ARG A 56 -6.32 5.80 -15.64
N TYR A 57 -6.01 6.82 -14.85
CA TYR A 57 -4.95 6.71 -13.84
C TYR A 57 -5.26 5.62 -12.82
N ILE A 58 -6.48 5.62 -12.26
CA ILE A 58 -6.90 4.61 -11.29
C ILE A 58 -6.79 3.20 -11.90
N SER A 59 -7.33 2.98 -13.09
CA SER A 59 -7.23 1.66 -13.76
C SER A 59 -5.78 1.20 -13.96
N ARG A 60 -4.88 2.10 -14.34
CA ARG A 60 -3.45 1.77 -14.49
C ARG A 60 -2.79 1.45 -13.15
N ALA A 61 -3.10 2.21 -12.10
CA ALA A 61 -2.56 1.99 -10.76
C ALA A 61 -3.03 0.64 -10.19
N THR A 62 -4.31 0.33 -10.34
CA THR A 62 -4.91 -0.96 -9.99
C THR A 62 -4.19 -2.13 -10.67
N LEU A 63 -4.03 -2.09 -11.99
CA LEU A 63 -3.34 -3.16 -12.74
C LEU A 63 -1.86 -3.31 -12.35
N ALA A 64 -1.17 -2.19 -12.13
CA ALA A 64 0.22 -2.20 -11.69
C ALA A 64 0.36 -2.87 -10.31
N LEU A 65 -0.55 -2.56 -9.38
CA LEU A 65 -0.54 -3.15 -8.05
C LEU A 65 -0.81 -4.66 -8.09
N GLU A 66 -1.77 -5.13 -8.88
CA GLU A 66 -2.02 -6.58 -9.07
C GLU A 66 -0.79 -7.32 -9.57
N LYS A 67 -0.11 -6.72 -10.57
CA LYS A 67 1.10 -7.29 -11.13
C LYS A 67 2.18 -7.38 -10.07
N THR A 68 2.46 -6.29 -9.36
CA THR A 68 3.49 -6.25 -8.31
C THR A 68 3.21 -7.23 -7.18
N VAL A 69 1.96 -7.36 -6.72
CA VAL A 69 1.61 -8.31 -5.65
C VAL A 69 1.73 -9.75 -6.14
N SER A 70 1.34 -10.03 -7.39
CA SER A 70 1.50 -11.37 -7.99
C SER A 70 2.97 -11.76 -8.11
N GLU A 71 3.82 -10.86 -8.59
CA GLU A 71 5.27 -11.05 -8.69
C GLU A 71 5.91 -11.24 -7.31
N ASN A 72 5.53 -10.42 -6.32
CA ASN A 72 6.06 -10.54 -4.96
C ASN A 72 5.66 -11.87 -4.31
N THR A 73 4.43 -12.33 -4.54
CA THR A 73 3.95 -13.63 -4.04
C THR A 73 4.77 -14.77 -4.63
N LEU A 74 5.07 -14.73 -5.93
CA LEU A 74 5.90 -15.72 -6.59
C LEU A 74 7.32 -15.74 -6.02
N LEU A 75 7.94 -14.55 -5.88
CA LEU A 75 9.29 -14.42 -5.34
C LEU A 75 9.39 -14.90 -3.89
N ARG A 76 8.39 -14.62 -3.04
CA ARG A 76 8.34 -15.14 -1.67
C ARG A 76 8.27 -16.65 -1.64
N LYS A 77 7.48 -17.25 -2.52
CA LYS A 77 7.38 -18.71 -2.66
C LYS A 77 8.73 -19.30 -3.05
N GLU A 78 9.35 -18.77 -4.10
CA GLU A 78 10.68 -19.21 -4.56
C GLU A 78 11.73 -19.07 -3.45
N ASN A 79 11.75 -17.94 -2.74
CA ASN A 79 12.70 -17.73 -1.64
C ASN A 79 12.49 -18.73 -0.49
N THR A 80 11.23 -19.08 -0.21
CA THR A 80 10.89 -20.08 0.81
C THR A 80 11.37 -21.48 0.38
N GLU A 81 11.21 -21.83 -0.89
CA GLU A 81 11.67 -23.11 -1.45
C GLU A 81 13.22 -23.20 -1.44
N GLN A 82 13.91 -22.14 -1.85
CA GLN A 82 15.37 -22.05 -1.80
C GLN A 82 15.91 -22.20 -0.38
N ARG A 83 15.28 -21.53 0.61
CA ARG A 83 15.69 -21.66 2.02
C ARG A 83 15.54 -23.09 2.54
N LYS A 84 14.45 -23.78 2.22
CA LYS A 84 14.24 -25.17 2.60
C LYS A 84 15.32 -26.10 2.05
N LEU A 85 15.77 -25.87 0.82
CA LEU A 85 16.85 -26.66 0.20
C LEU A 85 18.20 -26.43 0.89
N LEU A 86 18.46 -25.23 1.41
CA LEU A 86 19.70 -24.91 2.13
C LEU A 86 19.71 -25.41 3.58
N GLU A 87 18.54 -25.69 4.15
CA GLU A 87 18.37 -26.27 5.48
C GLU A 87 18.44 -27.81 5.47
N THR A 88 18.68 -28.44 4.31
CA THR A 88 18.85 -29.89 4.12
C THR A 88 20.33 -30.26 3.99
#